data_AF-A0A2D6SM59-F1
#
_entry.id   AF-A0A2D6SM59-F1
#
_cell.length_a   1.000
_cell.length_b   1.000
_cell.length_c   1.000
_cell.angle_alpha   90.00
_cell.angle_beta   90.00
_cell.angle_gamma   90.00
#
_symmetry.space_group_name_H-M   'P 1'
#
loop_
_entity.id
_entity.type
_entity.pdbx_description
1 polymer ?
#
loop_
_entity_poly.entity_id
_entity_poly.type
_entity_poly.pdbx_seq_one_letter_code
_entity_poly.pdbx_strand_id
1 'polypeptide(L)'
;MMVKTERKAMGKSNKIKNTDRNGILLALEKDLEFIKSVATNHKNWNEETARAVTKLIGWGSVERVLKIGKKARSLKKSHAREWEI
;
A
#
# COMPACT_ATOMS: atom_id res chain seq x y z
N MET A 1 -43.54 25.98 -22.52
CA MET A 1 -42.12 26.38 -22.64
C MET A 1 -41.27 25.29 -22.01
N MET A 2 -40.48 24.55 -22.79
CA MET A 2 -39.62 23.46 -22.29
C MET A 2 -38.26 24.03 -21.88
N VAL A 3 -37.91 23.91 -20.60
CA VAL A 3 -36.59 24.28 -20.08
C VAL A 3 -35.61 23.16 -20.45
N LYS A 4 -34.74 23.43 -21.44
CA LYS A 4 -33.59 22.59 -21.76
C LYS A 4 -32.51 22.82 -20.71
N THR A 5 -32.41 21.94 -19.73
CA THR A 5 -31.29 21.96 -18.78
C THR A 5 -30.09 21.30 -19.45
N GLU A 6 -29.17 22.11 -19.95
CA GLU A 6 -27.88 21.66 -20.48
C GLU A 6 -27.09 20.96 -19.36
N ARG A 7 -27.00 19.63 -19.44
CA ARG A 7 -26.06 18.86 -18.62
C ARG A 7 -24.64 19.19 -19.11
N LYS A 8 -23.99 20.18 -18.48
CA LYS A 8 -22.53 20.31 -18.54
C LYS A 8 -21.93 19.02 -18.02
N ALA A 9 -21.44 18.18 -18.93
CA ALA A 9 -20.58 17.05 -18.60
C ALA A 9 -19.37 17.62 -17.84
N MET A 10 -19.35 17.45 -16.51
CA MET A 10 -18.15 17.64 -15.73
C MET A 10 -17.15 16.58 -16.16
N GLY A 11 -16.38 16.87 -17.22
CA GLY A 11 -15.15 16.19 -17.54
C GLY A 11 -14.13 16.46 -16.46
N LYS A 12 -14.33 15.90 -15.25
CA LYS A 12 -13.27 15.78 -14.26
C LYS A 12 -12.43 14.56 -14.63
N SER A 13 -11.74 14.66 -15.76
CA SER A 13 -10.47 13.93 -15.92
C SER A 13 -9.44 14.67 -15.07
N ASN A 14 -9.51 14.47 -13.76
CA ASN A 14 -8.34 14.66 -12.90
C ASN A 14 -7.34 13.59 -13.32
N LYS A 15 -6.66 13.79 -14.45
CA LYS A 15 -5.40 13.09 -14.73
C LYS A 15 -4.54 13.42 -13.53
N ILE A 16 -4.29 12.42 -12.70
CA ILE A 16 -3.33 12.47 -11.60
C ILE A 16 -1.99 12.81 -12.27
N LYS A 17 -1.71 14.11 -12.32
CA LYS A 17 -0.48 14.67 -12.88
C LYS A 17 0.63 14.14 -11.99
N ASN A 18 1.52 13.32 -12.57
CA ASN A 18 2.79 12.88 -12.00
C ASN A 18 2.77 12.80 -10.48
N THR A 19 2.31 11.67 -9.92
CA THR A 19 2.64 11.35 -8.53
C THR A 19 4.16 11.46 -8.41
N ASP A 20 4.60 12.43 -7.63
CA ASP A 20 6.01 12.75 -7.43
C ASP A 20 6.74 11.46 -7.09
N ARG A 21 7.81 11.13 -7.81
CA ARG A 21 8.52 9.84 -7.66
C ARG A 21 8.91 9.61 -6.19
N ASN A 22 9.21 10.71 -5.48
CA ASN A 22 9.49 10.74 -4.05
C ASN A 22 8.25 10.41 -3.20
N GLY A 23 7.06 10.87 -3.60
CA GLY A 23 5.80 10.52 -2.93
C GLY A 23 5.46 9.03 -3.06
N ILE A 24 5.74 8.40 -4.20
CA ILE A 24 5.58 6.95 -4.38
C ILE A 24 6.57 6.20 -3.48
N LEU A 25 7.83 6.65 -3.45
CA LEU A 25 8.87 6.04 -2.62
C LEU A 25 8.54 6.13 -1.13
N LEU A 26 8.06 7.29 -0.68
CA LEU A 26 7.64 7.51 0.70
C LEU A 26 6.45 6.61 1.09
N ALA A 27 5.45 6.48 0.21
CA ALA A 27 4.31 5.60 0.44
C ALA A 27 4.76 4.13 0.56
N LEU A 28 5.65 3.69 -0.33
CA LEU A 28 6.23 2.34 -0.27
C LEU A 28 7.03 2.10 1.02
N GLU A 29 7.85 3.06 1.45
CA GLU A 29 8.57 2.95 2.73
C GLU A 29 7.60 2.81 3.91
N LYS A 30 6.51 3.60 3.93
CA LYS A 30 5.48 3.53 4.97
C LYS A 30 4.74 2.20 4.97
N ASP A 31 4.38 1.68 3.81
CA ASP A 31 3.75 0.37 3.68
C ASP A 31 4.65 -0.74 4.20
N LEU A 32 5.95 -0.69 3.89
CA LEU A 32 6.92 -1.67 4.37
C LEU A 32 7.13 -1.57 5.89
N GLU A 33 7.21 -0.36 6.45
CA GLU A 33 7.25 -0.14 7.91
C GLU A 33 5.98 -0.66 8.61
N PHE A 34 4.82 -0.49 7.98
CA PHE A 34 3.56 -1.01 8.50
C PHE A 34 3.56 -2.55 8.50
N ILE A 35 3.90 -3.18 7.36
CA ILE A 35 4.02 -4.63 7.26
C ILE A 35 4.99 -5.16 8.31
N LYS A 36 6.13 -4.48 8.53
CA LYS A 36 7.08 -4.81 9.59
C LYS A 36 6.39 -4.89 10.95
N SER A 37 5.80 -3.76 11.35
CA SER A 37 5.25 -3.57 12.68
C SER A 37 4.20 -4.63 12.97
N VAL A 38 3.30 -4.88 12.02
CA VAL A 38 2.29 -5.94 12.15
C VAL A 38 2.96 -7.32 12.22
N ALA A 39 3.90 -7.62 11.34
CA ALA A 39 4.56 -8.93 11.31
C ALA A 39 5.39 -9.24 12.57
N THR A 40 6.02 -8.23 13.18
CA THR A 40 6.82 -8.40 14.40
C THR A 40 5.99 -8.44 15.67
N ASN A 41 4.86 -7.71 15.71
CA ASN A 41 3.99 -7.64 16.90
C ASN A 41 2.93 -8.75 16.94
N HIS A 42 2.49 -9.26 15.79
CA HIS A 42 1.49 -10.31 15.75
C HIS A 42 2.12 -11.67 16.06
N LYS A 43 1.54 -12.44 17.00
CA LYS A 43 2.09 -13.75 17.44
C LYS A 43 2.42 -14.67 16.25
N ASN A 44 1.50 -14.75 15.29
CA ASN A 44 1.66 -15.54 14.07
C ASN A 44 1.46 -14.67 12.83
N TRP A 45 2.45 -14.68 11.94
CA TRP A 45 2.36 -14.04 10.63
C TRP A 45 2.00 -15.12 9.60
N ASN A 46 0.73 -15.18 9.24
CA ASN A 46 0.16 -16.20 8.34
C ASN A 46 -0.52 -15.54 7.12
N GLU A 47 -1.07 -16.35 6.22
CA GLU A 47 -1.72 -15.85 4.99
C GLU A 47 -2.93 -14.96 5.29
N GLU A 48 -3.69 -15.26 6.35
CA GLU A 48 -4.88 -14.48 6.72
C GLU A 48 -4.50 -13.06 7.18
N THR A 49 -3.48 -12.94 8.05
CA THR A 49 -2.94 -11.63 8.46
C THR A 49 -2.36 -10.89 7.27
N ALA A 50 -1.61 -11.57 6.40
CA ALA A 50 -1.09 -10.96 5.18
C ALA A 50 -2.22 -10.44 4.28
N ARG A 51 -3.31 -11.20 4.11
CA ARG A 51 -4.49 -10.80 3.33
C ARG A 51 -5.18 -9.57 3.91
N ALA A 52 -5.30 -9.48 5.23
CA ALA A 52 -5.83 -8.30 5.90
C ALA A 52 -4.94 -7.07 5.67
N VAL A 53 -3.63 -7.21 5.85
CA VAL A 53 -2.65 -6.15 5.62
C VAL A 53 -2.67 -5.70 4.16
N THR A 54 -2.69 -6.62 3.20
CA THR A 54 -2.79 -6.34 1.76
C THR A 54 -4.02 -5.46 1.43
N LYS A 55 -5.17 -5.72 2.06
CA LYS A 55 -6.39 -4.90 1.89
C LYS A 55 -6.23 -3.50 2.48
N LEU A 56 -5.55 -3.36 3.62
CA LEU A 56 -5.34 -2.07 4.29
C LEU A 56 -4.39 -1.14 3.51
N ILE A 57 -3.30 -1.69 2.97
CA ILE A 57 -2.32 -0.91 2.18
C ILE A 57 -2.70 -0.80 0.70
N GLY A 58 -3.76 -1.50 0.27
CA GLY A 58 -4.24 -1.47 -1.13
C GLY A 58 -3.30 -2.17 -2.13
N TRP A 59 -2.47 -3.12 -1.67
CA TRP A 59 -1.59 -3.87 -2.57
C TRP A 59 -2.36 -4.99 -3.29
N GLY A 60 -1.91 -5.35 -4.50
CA GLY A 60 -2.57 -6.40 -5.30
C GLY A 60 -2.11 -7.83 -5.00
N SER A 61 -1.06 -8.03 -4.20
CA SER A 61 -0.44 -9.35 -4.02
C SER A 61 -0.26 -9.70 -2.55
N VAL A 62 -1.11 -10.63 -2.08
CA VAL A 62 -1.02 -11.21 -0.72
C VAL A 62 0.28 -11.98 -0.54
N GLU A 63 0.71 -12.73 -1.55
CA GLU A 63 1.96 -13.50 -1.49
C GLU A 63 3.17 -12.59 -1.26
N ARG A 64 3.20 -11.42 -1.93
CA ARG A 64 4.29 -10.45 -1.77
C ARG A 64 4.33 -9.90 -0.36
N VAL A 65 3.17 -9.50 0.20
CA VAL A 65 3.06 -9.03 1.58
C VAL A 65 3.48 -10.12 2.57
N LEU A 66 3.03 -11.37 2.36
CA LEU A 66 3.42 -12.50 3.19
C LEU A 66 4.94 -12.72 3.20
N LYS A 67 5.58 -12.72 2.03
CA LYS A 67 7.04 -12.85 1.87
C LYS A 67 7.78 -11.71 2.57
N ILE A 68 7.33 -10.47 2.40
CA ILE A 68 7.90 -9.28 3.05
C ILE A 68 7.83 -9.42 4.57
N GLY A 69 6.65 -9.74 5.13
CA GLY A 69 6.52 -9.89 6.58
C GLY A 69 7.32 -11.08 7.15
N LYS A 70 7.48 -12.18 6.40
CA LYS A 70 8.40 -13.26 6.80
C LYS A 70 9.85 -12.79 6.83
N LYS A 71 10.29 -12.06 5.81
CA LYS A 71 11.63 -11.47 5.75
C LYS A 71 11.84 -10.44 6.87
N ALA A 72 10.84 -9.62 7.14
CA ALA A 72 10.82 -8.63 8.22
C ALA A 72 11.02 -9.26 9.61
N ARG A 73 10.39 -10.40 9.89
CA ARG A 73 10.58 -11.13 11.15
C ARG A 73 11.97 -11.75 11.27
N SER A 74 12.56 -12.16 10.16
CA SER A 74 13.92 -12.73 10.10
C SER A 74 14.99 -11.65 10.28
N LEU A 75 14.78 -10.47 9.70
CA LEU A 75 15.68 -9.35 9.79
C LEU A 75 15.46 -8.59 11.10
N LYS A 76 16.38 -8.70 12.06
CA LYS A 76 16.43 -7.82 13.25
C LYS A 76 16.71 -6.34 12.93
N LYS A 77 16.74 -5.95 11.65
CA LYS A 77 17.09 -4.59 11.19
C LYS A 77 15.91 -3.64 11.31
N SER A 78 16.17 -2.42 11.77
CA SER A 78 15.16 -1.43 12.17
C SER A 78 14.38 -0.81 11.01
N HIS A 79 15.00 -0.56 9.85
CA HIS A 79 14.37 0.16 8.75
C HIS A 79 14.09 -0.69 7.51
N ALA A 80 12.92 -0.47 6.90
CA ALA A 80 12.49 -1.14 5.68
C ALA A 80 13.47 -0.96 4.50
N ARG A 81 14.13 0.19 4.44
CA ARG A 81 15.14 0.53 3.41
C ARG A 81 16.35 -0.40 3.42
N GLU A 82 16.64 -1.06 4.55
CA GLU A 82 17.78 -1.97 4.71
C GLU A 82 17.46 -3.43 4.39
N TRP A 83 16.24 -3.71 3.92
CA TRP A 83 15.74 -5.07 3.76
C TRP A 83 16.09 -5.72 2.42
N GLU A 84 16.70 -4.98 1.49
CA GLU A 84 17.08 -5.47 0.15
C GLU A 84 15.93 -6.24 -0.52
N ILE A 85 14.73 -5.65 -0.55
CA ILE A 85 13.48 -6.24 -1.09
C ILE A 85 13.26 -5.80 -2.53
#